data_AF-A0A9E2UWA0-F1
#
_entry.id   AF-A0A9E2UWA0-F1
#
_cell.length_a   1.000
_cell.length_b   1.000
_cell.length_c   1.000
_cell.angle_alpha   90.00
_cell.angle_beta   90.00
_cell.angle_gamma   90.00
#
_symmetry.space_group_name_H-M   'P 1'
#
loop_
_entity.id
_entity.type
_entity.pdbx_description
1 polymer ?
#
loop_
_entity_poly.entity_id
_entity_poly.type
_entity_poly.pdbx_seq_one_letter_code
_entity_poly.pdbx_strand_id
1 'polypeptide(L)'
;MTIMTNRNIMTSDEKIMTNDWVSAHLAGAQVPFSFIFGGRHSSNFIHTWQRQETTRQLTNQRMEHVIRFTDPVSGLVVRCVAITYNDFPVVEWTLYFSNTGNANSPIIESIRALDWTIRNPPPSSGSASEFILNYHIGSPTKPEDYRPLISVLKPNSNTRIATSGGRPSNAHLPYFNLEWAGGGTILAIGWSGQWATEFVRDPAN
;
A
#
# COMPACT_ATOMS: atom_id res chain seq x y z
N MET A 1 2.24 -4.68 4.63
CA MET A 1 2.27 -4.19 3.24
C MET A 1 3.69 -3.76 2.96
N THR A 2 4.20 -4.00 1.76
CA THR A 2 5.54 -3.58 1.36
C THR A 2 5.49 -2.95 -0.03
N ILE A 3 6.22 -1.85 -0.22
CA ILE A 3 6.44 -1.16 -1.50
C ILE A 3 7.95 -1.13 -1.78
N MET A 4 8.31 -1.41 -3.03
CA MET A 4 9.67 -1.32 -3.56
C MET A 4 9.63 -0.72 -4.97
N THR A 5 10.70 -0.08 -5.44
CA THR A 5 10.82 0.39 -6.83
C THR A 5 11.43 -0.71 -7.73
N ASN A 6 11.04 -0.74 -9.01
CA ASN A 6 11.35 -1.86 -9.91
C ASN A 6 12.50 -1.56 -10.91
N ARG A 7 13.78 -1.79 -10.53
CA ARG A 7 14.90 -1.99 -11.47
C ARG A 7 15.96 -2.99 -10.95
N ASN A 8 16.66 -3.64 -11.89
CA ASN A 8 17.68 -4.68 -11.64
C ASN A 8 18.99 -4.16 -10.98
N ILE A 9 19.18 -2.85 -10.86
CA ILE A 9 20.33 -2.21 -10.18
C ILE A 9 19.77 -1.01 -9.42
N MET A 10 20.03 -0.95 -8.12
CA MET A 10 19.61 0.15 -7.27
C MET A 10 20.18 1.47 -7.75
N THR A 11 19.32 2.39 -8.18
CA THR A 11 19.75 3.72 -8.61
C THR A 11 19.56 4.74 -7.49
N SER A 12 20.29 5.85 -7.56
CA SER A 12 20.05 7.01 -6.69
C SER A 12 18.61 7.52 -6.83
N ASP A 13 18.03 7.45 -8.02
CA ASP A 13 16.66 7.90 -8.31
C ASP A 13 15.61 7.09 -7.55
N GLU A 14 15.80 5.78 -7.43
CA GLU A 14 14.91 4.90 -6.67
C GLU A 14 14.91 5.22 -5.17
N LYS A 15 16.09 5.51 -4.61
CA LYS A 15 16.18 5.98 -3.22
C LYS A 15 15.49 7.33 -3.03
N ILE A 16 15.61 8.24 -3.99
CA ILE A 16 14.91 9.53 -3.97
C ILE A 16 13.40 9.30 -3.99
N MET A 17 12.88 8.49 -4.91
CA MET A 17 11.44 8.18 -4.99
C MET A 17 10.89 7.59 -3.69
N THR A 18 11.62 6.65 -3.09
CA THR A 18 11.22 6.06 -1.80
C THR A 18 11.27 7.09 -0.68
N ASN A 19 12.29 7.94 -0.62
CA ASN A 19 12.39 8.99 0.38
C ASN A 19 11.29 10.06 0.23
N ASP A 20 10.92 10.40 -1.01
CA ASP A 20 9.82 11.32 -1.30
C ASP A 20 8.47 10.71 -0.86
N TRP A 21 8.27 9.42 -1.16
CA TRP A 21 7.08 8.70 -0.71
C TRP A 21 6.99 8.66 0.82
N VAL A 22 8.09 8.33 1.50
CA VAL A 22 8.20 8.32 2.98
C VAL A 22 7.91 9.71 3.55
N SER A 23 8.49 10.76 2.95
CA SER A 23 8.29 12.13 3.40
C SER A 23 6.83 12.56 3.25
N ALA A 24 6.16 12.18 2.15
CA ALA A 24 4.77 12.51 1.91
C ALA A 24 3.79 11.75 2.84
N HIS A 25 4.00 10.44 3.02
CA HIS A 25 3.03 9.54 3.65
C HIS A 25 3.33 9.17 5.10
N LEU A 26 4.61 9.24 5.52
CA LEU A 26 5.02 8.87 6.88
C LEU A 26 5.35 10.07 7.75
N ALA A 27 5.96 11.11 7.19
CA ALA A 27 6.25 12.37 7.88
C ALA A 27 5.25 13.50 7.54
N GLY A 28 4.52 13.34 6.44
CA GLY A 28 3.63 14.36 5.88
C GLY A 28 2.18 14.22 6.31
N ALA A 29 1.32 15.02 5.67
CA ALA A 29 -0.12 15.04 5.93
C ALA A 29 -0.88 13.90 5.23
N GLN A 30 -0.29 13.25 4.23
CA GLN A 30 -0.92 12.11 3.56
C GLN A 30 -0.77 10.86 4.43
N VAL A 31 -1.77 9.98 4.37
CA VAL A 31 -1.71 8.67 5.03
C VAL A 31 -1.76 7.58 3.96
N PRO A 32 -0.96 6.51 4.05
CA PRO A 32 -0.89 5.49 3.00
C PRO A 32 -2.04 4.48 3.12
N PHE A 33 -3.08 4.75 3.89
CA PHE A 33 -4.13 3.79 4.20
C PHE A 33 -5.49 4.46 4.34
N SER A 34 -6.54 3.66 4.20
CA SER A 34 -7.91 4.09 4.46
C SER A 34 -8.73 3.01 5.15
N PHE A 35 -9.83 3.43 5.76
CA PHE A 35 -10.80 2.56 6.40
C PHE A 35 -12.13 3.30 6.55
N ILE A 36 -13.21 2.56 6.78
CA ILE A 36 -14.49 3.12 7.18
C ILE A 36 -14.64 2.95 8.69
N PHE A 37 -15.08 4.02 9.37
CA PHE A 37 -15.34 4.03 10.80
C PHE A 37 -16.69 4.66 11.08
N GLY A 38 -17.61 3.90 11.67
CA GLY A 38 -18.98 4.34 11.91
C GLY A 38 -19.69 4.82 10.63
N GLY A 39 -19.45 4.15 9.51
CA GLY A 39 -20.03 4.50 8.20
C GLY A 39 -19.38 5.70 7.48
N ARG A 40 -18.32 6.30 8.04
CA ARG A 40 -17.60 7.41 7.41
C ARG A 40 -16.23 6.95 6.91
N HIS A 41 -15.84 7.39 5.71
CA HIS A 41 -14.50 7.14 5.17
C HIS A 41 -13.43 7.96 5.90
N SER A 42 -12.28 7.36 6.21
CA SER A 42 -11.21 7.97 7.01
C SER A 42 -10.65 9.26 6.42
N SER A 43 -10.63 9.41 5.09
CA SER A 43 -10.23 10.67 4.43
C SER A 43 -11.01 11.89 4.94
N ASN A 44 -12.25 11.69 5.40
CA ASN A 44 -13.14 12.77 5.81
C ASN A 44 -12.92 13.23 7.25
N PHE A 45 -12.14 12.50 8.06
CA PHE A 45 -11.98 12.83 9.49
C PHE A 45 -10.60 12.57 10.07
N ILE A 46 -9.73 11.73 9.46
CA ILE A 46 -8.46 11.32 10.09
C ILE A 46 -7.53 12.51 10.39
N HIS A 47 -7.65 13.59 9.61
CA HIS A 47 -6.93 14.85 9.82
C HIS A 47 -7.37 15.62 11.08
N THR A 48 -8.54 15.29 11.63
CA THR A 48 -9.06 15.89 12.89
C THR A 48 -8.60 15.13 14.14
N TRP A 49 -8.04 13.94 13.97
CA TRP A 49 -7.55 13.11 15.07
C TRP A 49 -6.20 13.62 15.55
N GLN A 50 -5.90 13.38 16.83
CA GLN A 50 -4.60 13.72 17.38
C GLN A 50 -3.53 12.84 16.72
N ARG A 51 -2.62 13.48 15.98
CA ARG A 51 -1.50 12.84 15.29
C ARG A 51 -0.22 12.94 16.12
N GLN A 52 0.47 11.82 16.30
CA GLN A 52 1.77 11.73 16.96
C GLN A 52 2.70 10.90 16.10
N GLU A 53 3.96 11.31 16.00
CA GLU A 53 4.99 10.61 15.24
C GLU A 53 6.20 10.33 16.11
N THR A 54 6.78 9.15 15.95
CA THR A 54 8.09 8.83 16.49
C THR A 54 8.92 8.14 15.43
N THR A 55 10.17 8.54 15.31
CA THR A 55 11.16 7.84 14.48
C THR A 55 12.28 7.34 15.39
N ARG A 56 12.72 6.09 15.19
CA ARG A 56 13.86 5.52 15.90
C ARG A 56 14.70 4.65 14.98
N GLN A 57 16.00 4.65 15.23
CA GLN A 57 16.91 3.72 14.57
C GLN A 57 16.79 2.33 15.20
N LEU A 58 16.53 1.30 14.39
CA LEU A 58 16.53 -0.09 14.84
C LEU A 58 17.91 -0.74 14.66
N THR A 59 18.55 -0.47 13.52
CA THR A 59 19.91 -0.90 13.18
C THR A 59 20.58 0.15 12.30
N ASN A 60 21.83 -0.06 11.88
CA ASN A 60 22.50 0.83 10.93
C ASN A 60 21.78 0.93 9.58
N GLN A 61 21.00 -0.09 9.22
CA GLN A 61 20.29 -0.18 7.94
C GLN A 61 18.79 0.04 8.06
N ARG A 62 18.19 0.05 9.27
CA ARG A 62 16.74 0.09 9.44
C ARG A 62 16.30 1.22 10.36
N MET A 63 15.33 1.99 9.90
CA MET A 63 14.64 3.02 10.67
C MET A 63 13.18 2.63 10.84
N GLU A 64 12.65 2.76 12.05
CA GLU A 64 11.23 2.62 12.34
C GLU A 64 10.58 3.99 12.41
N HIS A 65 9.44 4.14 11.74
CA HIS A 65 8.53 5.27 11.83
C HIS A 65 7.20 4.79 12.38
N VAL A 66 6.71 5.41 13.44
CA VAL A 66 5.41 5.12 14.02
C VAL A 66 4.55 6.38 13.95
N ILE A 67 3.44 6.29 13.24
CA ILE A 67 2.43 7.34 13.17
C ILE A 67 1.21 6.85 13.94
N ARG A 68 0.77 7.62 14.91
CA ARG A 68 -0.37 7.32 15.77
C ARG A 68 -1.44 8.39 15.58
N PHE A 69 -2.65 7.96 15.27
CA PHE A 69 -3.85 8.80 15.23
C PHE A 69 -4.79 8.38 16.35
N THR A 70 -5.31 9.35 17.10
CA THR A 70 -6.27 9.10 18.20
C THR A 70 -7.55 9.88 17.95
N ASP A 71 -8.66 9.16 17.88
CA ASP A 71 -9.99 9.74 17.89
C ASP A 71 -10.28 10.36 19.27
N PRO A 72 -10.45 11.68 19.39
CA PRO A 72 -10.75 12.31 20.68
C PRO A 72 -12.11 11.90 21.25
N VAL A 73 -13.02 11.36 20.42
CA VAL A 73 -14.38 11.00 20.85
C VAL A 73 -14.45 9.56 21.33
N SER A 74 -14.11 8.58 20.48
CA SER A 74 -14.23 7.17 20.84
C SER A 74 -13.03 6.61 21.62
N GLY A 75 -11.88 7.28 21.57
CA GLY A 75 -10.62 6.71 22.07
C GLY A 75 -10.04 5.62 21.16
N LEU A 76 -10.53 5.47 19.92
CA LEU A 76 -9.91 4.59 18.93
C LEU A 76 -8.53 5.13 18.54
N VAL A 77 -7.55 4.23 18.52
CA VAL A 77 -6.17 4.50 18.16
C VAL A 77 -5.83 3.71 16.90
N VAL A 78 -5.33 4.40 15.89
CA VAL A 78 -4.76 3.79 14.69
C VAL A 78 -3.26 4.05 14.66
N ARG A 79 -2.46 2.99 14.56
CA ARG A 79 -1.01 3.08 14.44
C ARG A 79 -0.53 2.50 13.12
N CYS A 80 0.20 3.28 12.34
CA CYS A 80 0.99 2.80 11.22
C CYS A 80 2.43 2.64 11.70
N VAL A 81 2.92 1.42 11.78
CA VAL A 81 4.31 1.10 12.12
C VAL A 81 5.01 0.72 10.83
N ALA A 82 5.91 1.57 10.37
CA ALA A 82 6.64 1.43 9.12
C ALA A 82 8.14 1.27 9.35
N ILE A 83 8.79 0.44 8.53
CA ILE A 83 10.23 0.26 8.49
C ILE A 83 10.75 0.71 7.13
N THR A 84 11.78 1.56 7.15
CA THR A 84 12.55 1.96 5.95
C THR A 84 13.94 1.36 6.02
N TYR A 85 14.54 1.13 4.85
CA TYR A 85 15.84 0.49 4.69
C TYR A 85 16.82 1.47 4.04
N ASN A 86 17.99 1.69 4.64
CA ASN A 86 19.00 2.60 4.09
C ASN A 86 19.73 1.99 2.88
N ASP A 87 19.81 0.66 2.86
CA ASP A 87 20.48 -0.14 1.86
C ASP A 87 19.58 -0.56 0.71
N PHE A 88 18.25 -0.44 0.82
CA PHE A 88 17.27 -0.77 -0.24
C PHE A 88 16.11 0.23 -0.32
N PRO A 89 15.57 0.54 -1.53
CA PRO A 89 14.44 1.46 -1.69
C PRO A 89 13.11 0.78 -1.33
N VAL A 90 12.99 0.33 -0.08
CA VAL A 90 11.86 -0.45 0.44
C VAL A 90 11.24 0.26 1.62
N VAL A 91 9.91 0.25 1.65
CA VAL A 91 9.13 0.59 2.85
C VAL A 91 8.17 -0.55 3.11
N GLU A 92 8.14 -1.05 4.34
CA GLU A 92 7.11 -1.98 4.81
C GLU A 92 6.37 -1.38 5.99
N TRP A 93 5.09 -1.69 6.14
CA TRP A 93 4.32 -1.27 7.31
C TRP A 93 3.17 -2.20 7.66
N THR A 94 2.76 -2.09 8.91
CA THR A 94 1.59 -2.75 9.50
C THR A 94 0.70 -1.73 10.19
N LEU A 95 -0.61 -1.87 10.00
CA LEU A 95 -1.62 -1.08 10.71
C LEU A 95 -2.12 -1.82 11.93
N TYR A 96 -2.23 -1.10 13.04
CA TYR A 96 -2.81 -1.59 14.28
C TYR A 96 -3.98 -0.70 14.68
N PHE A 97 -5.07 -1.33 15.09
CA PHE A 97 -6.25 -0.66 15.64
C PHE A 97 -6.39 -1.07 17.10
N SER A 98 -6.55 -0.11 18.00
CA SER A 98 -6.73 -0.36 19.43
C SER A 98 -7.81 0.56 19.99
N ASN A 99 -8.81 -0.02 20.63
CA ASN A 99 -9.81 0.76 21.36
C ASN A 99 -9.28 1.05 22.77
N THR A 100 -8.99 2.33 23.05
CA THR A 100 -8.54 2.79 24.38
C THR A 100 -9.62 3.57 25.13
N GLY A 101 -10.84 3.63 24.57
CA GLY A 101 -12.00 4.21 25.24
C GLY A 101 -12.65 3.26 26.25
N ASN A 102 -13.64 3.77 26.96
CA ASN A 102 -14.38 3.03 27.99
C ASN A 102 -15.64 2.34 27.45
N ALA A 103 -15.84 2.34 26.14
CA ALA A 103 -17.00 1.76 25.47
C ALA A 103 -16.59 1.09 24.15
N ASN A 104 -17.47 0.28 23.57
CA ASN A 104 -17.25 -0.27 22.24
C ASN A 104 -17.09 0.87 21.22
N SER A 105 -16.07 0.77 20.36
CA SER A 105 -15.96 1.67 19.23
C SER A 105 -17.10 1.39 18.23
N PRO A 106 -17.45 2.38 17.40
CA PRO A 106 -18.13 2.11 16.13
C PRO A 106 -17.40 1.02 15.32
N ILE A 107 -18.11 0.42 14.36
CA ILE A 107 -17.55 -0.58 13.46
C ILE A 107 -16.40 0.02 12.65
N ILE A 108 -15.31 -0.74 12.55
CA ILE A 108 -14.19 -0.49 11.66
C ILE A 108 -14.31 -1.51 10.53
N GLU A 109 -14.38 -1.04 9.28
CA GLU A 109 -14.58 -1.90 8.12
C GLU A 109 -13.84 -1.37 6.89
N SER A 110 -13.83 -2.17 5.82
CA SER A 110 -13.19 -1.80 4.54
C SER A 110 -11.75 -1.29 4.70
N ILE A 111 -10.97 -1.96 5.54
CA ILE A 111 -9.58 -1.56 5.84
C ILE A 111 -8.71 -1.80 4.61
N ARG A 112 -8.16 -0.72 4.06
CA ARG A 112 -7.13 -0.73 3.02
C ARG A 112 -5.79 -0.38 3.64
N ALA A 113 -4.97 -1.40 3.86
CA ALA A 113 -3.62 -1.22 4.41
C ALA A 113 -2.71 -0.38 3.49
N LEU A 114 -3.03 -0.34 2.19
CA LEU A 114 -2.52 0.60 1.20
C LEU A 114 -3.71 1.25 0.48
N ASP A 115 -3.78 2.57 0.50
CA ASP A 115 -4.66 3.37 -0.36
C ASP A 115 -3.83 4.52 -0.93
N TRP A 116 -3.38 4.37 -2.17
CA TRP A 116 -2.37 5.23 -2.78
C TRP A 116 -2.74 5.57 -4.22
N THR A 117 -2.60 6.85 -4.56
CA THR A 117 -2.83 7.37 -5.91
C THR A 117 -1.49 7.74 -6.53
N ILE A 118 -1.17 7.14 -7.67
CA ILE A 118 -0.04 7.52 -8.52
C ILE A 118 -0.55 8.57 -9.52
N ARG A 119 0.07 9.75 -9.58
CA ARG A 119 -0.29 10.82 -10.52
C ARG A 119 0.90 11.12 -11.43
N ASN A 120 0.63 11.39 -12.71
CA ASN A 120 1.61 11.91 -13.68
C ASN A 120 2.94 11.15 -13.67
N PRO A 121 2.97 9.83 -13.97
CA PRO A 121 4.24 9.16 -14.19
C PRO A 121 5.07 9.92 -15.24
N PRO A 122 6.40 10.08 -15.07
CA PRO A 122 7.22 10.84 -16.01
C PRO A 122 7.01 10.33 -17.43
N PRO A 123 6.71 11.18 -18.42
CA PRO A 123 6.60 10.72 -19.79
C PRO A 123 7.97 10.22 -20.23
N SER A 124 8.08 8.96 -20.66
CA SER A 124 9.16 8.60 -21.58
C SER A 124 8.90 9.36 -22.88
N SER A 125 9.93 9.95 -23.45
CA SER A 125 9.89 10.61 -24.76
C SER A 125 9.14 9.76 -25.80
N GLY A 126 7.88 10.10 -26.05
CA GLY A 126 7.00 9.46 -27.03
C GLY A 126 5.87 8.61 -26.41
N SER A 127 4.64 9.14 -26.50
CA SER A 127 3.34 8.52 -26.13
C SER A 127 3.09 8.27 -24.63
N ALA A 128 1.84 8.46 -24.20
CA ALA A 128 1.37 8.03 -22.89
C ALA A 128 1.58 6.51 -22.76
N SER A 129 2.46 6.09 -21.86
CA SER A 129 2.61 4.66 -21.58
C SER A 129 1.43 4.17 -20.76
N GLU A 130 0.85 3.06 -21.17
CA GLU A 130 -0.11 2.33 -20.35
C GLU A 130 0.55 1.82 -19.05
N PHE A 131 -0.23 1.70 -17.98
CA PHE A 131 0.19 0.96 -16.79
C PHE A 131 0.09 -0.54 -17.06
N ILE A 132 1.17 -1.28 -16.80
CA ILE A 132 1.23 -2.73 -16.96
C ILE A 132 1.28 -3.37 -15.58
N LEU A 133 0.29 -4.21 -15.27
CA LEU A 133 0.23 -4.98 -14.04
C LEU A 133 0.69 -6.41 -14.29
N ASN A 134 1.80 -6.80 -13.66
CA ASN A 134 2.31 -8.16 -13.63
C ASN A 134 1.97 -8.80 -12.28
N TYR A 135 1.39 -10.00 -12.31
CA TYR A 135 0.96 -10.76 -11.14
C TYR A 135 0.93 -12.25 -11.48
N HIS A 136 0.52 -13.11 -10.54
CA HIS A 136 0.56 -14.56 -10.74
C HIS A 136 -0.72 -15.23 -10.26
N ILE A 137 -1.08 -16.32 -10.93
CA ILE A 137 -1.97 -17.33 -10.34
C ILE A 137 -1.31 -17.85 -9.06
N GLY A 138 -2.12 -18.07 -8.03
CA GLY A 138 -1.69 -18.68 -6.79
C GLY A 138 -1.56 -20.20 -6.91
N SER A 139 -1.99 -20.92 -5.89
CA SER A 139 -2.12 -22.37 -5.90
C SER A 139 -3.58 -22.82 -5.69
N PRO A 140 -4.45 -22.63 -6.71
CA PRO A 140 -5.79 -23.22 -6.73
C PRO A 140 -5.81 -24.73 -7.00
N THR A 141 -4.64 -25.42 -7.03
CA THR A 141 -4.53 -26.85 -7.35
C THR A 141 -4.93 -27.13 -8.80
N LYS A 142 -4.35 -26.37 -9.73
CA LYS A 142 -4.57 -26.52 -11.17
C LYS A 142 -3.22 -26.60 -11.91
N PRO A 143 -3.18 -27.13 -13.14
CA PRO A 143 -1.95 -27.16 -13.95
C PRO A 143 -1.28 -25.80 -14.13
N GLU A 144 -2.06 -24.72 -14.09
CA GLU A 144 -1.62 -23.33 -14.22
C GLU A 144 -1.20 -22.65 -12.90
N ASP A 145 -1.04 -23.39 -11.80
CA ASP A 145 -0.50 -22.87 -10.55
C ASP A 145 0.78 -22.06 -10.79
N TYR A 146 0.90 -20.90 -10.13
CA TYR A 146 2.05 -19.98 -10.24
C TYR A 146 2.29 -19.35 -11.61
N ARG A 147 1.40 -19.57 -12.60
CA ARG A 147 1.55 -18.96 -13.92
C ARG A 147 1.54 -17.43 -13.86
N PRO A 148 2.49 -16.75 -14.52
CA PRO A 148 2.48 -15.29 -14.61
C PRO A 148 1.30 -14.80 -15.44
N LEU A 149 0.77 -13.65 -15.05
CA LEU A 149 -0.33 -12.93 -15.68
C LEU A 149 0.08 -11.48 -15.90
N ILE A 150 -0.38 -10.91 -17.01
CA ILE A 150 -0.15 -9.53 -17.38
C ILE A 150 -1.51 -8.88 -17.66
N SER A 151 -1.71 -7.66 -17.20
CA SER A 151 -2.90 -6.86 -17.51
C SER A 151 -2.52 -5.42 -17.82
N VAL A 152 -2.96 -4.93 -18.97
CA VAL A 152 -2.84 -3.51 -19.34
C VAL A 152 -3.99 -2.76 -18.69
N LEU A 153 -3.68 -1.86 -17.75
CA LEU A 153 -4.69 -1.06 -17.06
C LEU A 153 -5.03 0.16 -17.92
N LYS A 154 -5.98 0.00 -18.85
CA LYS A 154 -6.47 1.07 -19.73
C LYS A 154 -7.21 2.16 -18.95
N PRO A 155 -7.38 3.38 -19.49
CA PRO A 155 -8.25 4.39 -18.88
C PRO A 155 -9.64 3.83 -18.56
N ASN A 156 -10.18 4.17 -17.39
CA ASN A 156 -11.44 3.64 -16.83
C ASN A 156 -11.42 2.14 -16.46
N SER A 157 -10.25 1.51 -16.36
CA SER A 157 -10.16 0.13 -15.89
C SER A 157 -10.29 0.02 -14.37
N ASN A 158 -10.89 -1.09 -13.93
CA ASN A 158 -10.92 -1.51 -12.55
C ASN A 158 -10.57 -2.99 -12.49
N THR A 159 -9.36 -3.28 -12.00
CA THR A 159 -8.85 -4.64 -11.88
C THR A 159 -8.79 -5.01 -10.40
N ARG A 160 -9.67 -5.91 -9.98
CA ARG A 160 -9.70 -6.46 -8.63
C ARG A 160 -9.07 -7.84 -8.59
N ILE A 161 -8.07 -8.02 -7.75
CA ILE A 161 -7.38 -9.30 -7.53
C ILE A 161 -7.55 -9.69 -6.07
N ALA A 162 -7.92 -10.93 -5.81
CA ALA A 162 -8.14 -11.41 -4.46
C ALA A 162 -7.82 -12.89 -4.34
N THR A 163 -7.65 -13.33 -3.11
CA THR A 163 -7.65 -14.75 -2.79
C THR A 163 -9.04 -15.29 -2.54
N SER A 164 -9.15 -16.61 -2.46
CA SER A 164 -10.40 -17.32 -2.18
C SER A 164 -10.23 -18.34 -1.05
N GLY A 165 -11.32 -18.62 -0.33
CA GLY A 165 -11.34 -19.69 0.67
C GLY A 165 -10.40 -19.46 1.86
N GLY A 166 -10.17 -18.19 2.24
CA GLY A 166 -9.45 -17.86 3.48
C GLY A 166 -7.92 -18.06 3.47
N ARG A 167 -7.33 -18.46 2.33
CA ARG A 167 -5.88 -18.76 2.20
C ARG A 167 -5.16 -17.65 1.43
N PRO A 168 -3.87 -17.38 1.72
CA PRO A 168 -3.17 -16.19 1.21
C PRO A 168 -2.66 -16.34 -0.22
N SER A 169 -2.70 -17.55 -0.76
CA SER A 169 -2.24 -17.88 -2.11
C SER A 169 -3.26 -18.69 -2.91
N ASN A 170 -4.49 -18.87 -2.44
CA ASN A 170 -5.50 -19.58 -3.21
C ASN A 170 -6.15 -18.61 -4.22
N ALA A 171 -6.19 -18.97 -5.51
CA ALA A 171 -6.47 -18.13 -6.68
C ALA A 171 -5.30 -17.24 -7.15
N HIS A 172 -4.74 -16.35 -6.31
CA HIS A 172 -3.66 -15.42 -6.72
C HIS A 172 -2.56 -15.30 -5.66
N LEU A 173 -1.33 -14.99 -6.08
CA LEU A 173 -0.24 -14.65 -5.16
C LEU A 173 -0.34 -13.19 -4.68
N PRO A 174 0.16 -12.87 -3.47
CA PRO A 174 0.11 -11.52 -2.88
C PRO A 174 1.21 -10.58 -3.37
N TYR A 175 1.66 -10.73 -4.62
CA TYR A 175 2.79 -9.99 -5.19
C TYR A 175 2.39 -9.37 -6.53
N PHE A 176 2.67 -8.08 -6.68
CA PHE A 176 2.33 -7.31 -7.86
C PHE A 176 3.54 -6.49 -8.29
N ASN A 177 3.74 -6.38 -9.59
CA ASN A 177 4.68 -5.44 -10.17
C ASN A 177 3.89 -4.54 -11.15
N LEU A 178 3.72 -3.28 -10.76
CA LEU A 178 3.04 -2.26 -11.53
C LEU A 178 4.08 -1.38 -12.24
N GLU A 179 4.09 -1.42 -13.56
CA GLU A 179 5.05 -0.74 -14.42
C GLU A 179 4.39 0.39 -15.22
N TRP A 180 5.16 1.42 -15.55
CA TRP A 180 4.80 2.51 -16.45
C TRP A 180 6.07 3.06 -17.14
N ALA A 181 5.94 4.05 -18.02
CA ALA A 181 7.10 4.68 -18.66
C ALA A 181 8.09 5.24 -17.63
N GLY A 182 9.32 4.76 -17.68
CA GLY A 182 10.41 5.29 -16.85
C GLY A 182 10.46 4.74 -15.43
N GLY A 183 9.50 3.93 -14.98
CA GLY A 183 9.55 3.37 -13.63
C GLY A 183 8.48 2.32 -13.32
N GLY A 184 8.45 1.90 -12.06
CA GLY A 184 7.50 0.92 -11.59
C GLY A 184 7.62 0.71 -10.10
N THR A 185 6.63 0.02 -9.54
CA THR A 185 6.60 -0.34 -8.12
C THR A 185 6.18 -1.78 -7.93
N ILE A 186 6.85 -2.46 -7.01
CA ILE A 186 6.51 -3.79 -6.53
C ILE A 186 5.74 -3.64 -5.23
N LEU A 187 4.59 -4.31 -5.15
CA LEU A 187 3.71 -4.34 -3.99
C LEU A 187 3.66 -5.78 -3.45
N ALA A 188 3.75 -5.93 -2.13
CA ALA A 188 3.62 -7.22 -1.47
C ALA A 188 2.71 -7.17 -0.23
N ILE A 189 1.84 -8.17 -0.10
CA ILE A 189 0.94 -8.34 1.05
C ILE A 189 1.45 -9.47 1.95
N GLY A 190 2.00 -9.10 3.10
CA GLY A 190 2.35 -10.02 4.18
C GLY A 190 1.14 -10.36 5.06
N TRP A 191 0.17 -11.12 4.53
CA TRP A 191 -1.01 -11.56 5.26
C TRP A 191 -1.28 -13.05 5.00
N SER A 192 -1.56 -13.82 6.04
CA SER A 192 -1.81 -15.26 5.94
C SER A 192 -3.27 -15.63 5.67
N GLY A 193 -4.18 -14.66 5.69
CA GLY A 193 -5.61 -14.86 5.43
C GLY A 193 -6.06 -14.39 4.06
N GLN A 194 -7.37 -14.12 3.94
CA GLN A 194 -7.94 -13.55 2.73
C GLN A 194 -7.55 -12.08 2.58
N TRP A 195 -7.23 -11.67 1.35
CA TRP A 195 -6.90 -10.29 0.99
C TRP A 195 -7.50 -9.95 -0.38
N ALA A 196 -7.57 -8.66 -0.68
CA ALA A 196 -7.90 -8.13 -2.00
C ALA A 196 -7.07 -6.89 -2.31
N THR A 197 -6.80 -6.67 -3.59
CA THR A 197 -6.24 -5.45 -4.16
C THR A 197 -7.15 -4.95 -5.27
N GLU A 198 -7.25 -3.63 -5.39
CA GLU A 198 -8.00 -2.96 -6.44
C GLU A 198 -7.06 -1.97 -7.13
N PHE A 199 -6.88 -2.14 -8.44
CA PHE A 199 -6.16 -1.22 -9.30
C PHE A 199 -7.18 -0.49 -10.15
N VAL A 200 -7.38 0.80 -9.86
CA VAL A 200 -8.36 1.65 -10.56
C VAL A 200 -7.60 2.72 -11.32
N ARG A 201 -7.88 2.83 -12.62
CA ARG A 201 -7.36 3.91 -13.47
C ARG A 201 -8.50 4.82 -13.88
N ASP A 202 -8.36 6.09 -13.54
CA ASP A 202 -9.30 7.14 -13.94
C ASP A 202 -9.20 7.45 -15.47
N PRO A 203 -10.05 8.30 -16.05
CA PRO A 203 -9.99 8.58 -17.50
C PRO A 203 -8.84 9.50 -17.92
N ALA A 204 -8.22 10.23 -16.99
CA ALA A 204 -7.30 11.33 -17.26
C ALA A 204 -5.82 10.99 -16.99
N ASN A 205 -5.56 9.91 -16.26
CA ASN A 205 -4.25 9.36 -15.92
C ASN A 205 -3.85 8.26 -16.91
#